data_AF-A0A9D1QA62-F1
#
_entry.id   AF-A0A9D1QA62-F1
#
_cell.length_a   1.000
_cell.length_b   1.000
_cell.length_c   1.000
_cell.angle_alpha   90.00
_cell.angle_beta   90.00
_cell.angle_gamma   90.00
#
_symmetry.space_group_name_H-M   'P 1'
#
loop_
_entity.id
_entity.type
_entity.pdbx_description
1 polymer ?
#
loop_
_entity_poly.entity_id
_entity_poly.type
_entity_poly.pdbx_seq_one_letter_code
_entity_poly.pdbx_strand_id
1 'polypeptide(L)' 'MNRKTETLLHYGYSILMGTSAAPNTGVGVWDKADAFKRLAAIADFMKFVDDKQKVRITFEYDPDYPTALLITEATLKL' A
#
# COMPACT_ATOMS: atom_id res chain seq x y z
N MET A 1 15.53 -10.99 7.10
CA MET A 1 14.21 -10.33 6.99
C MET A 1 14.02 -9.97 5.52
N ASN A 2 12.80 -9.94 4.97
CA ASN A 2 12.65 -9.56 3.55
C ASN A 2 12.53 -8.04 3.41
N ARG A 3 12.85 -7.50 2.22
CA ARG A 3 12.86 -6.05 1.95
C ARG A 3 11.50 -5.38 2.28
N LYS A 4 10.38 -6.08 2.05
CA LYS A 4 9.04 -5.60 2.40
C LYS A 4 8.88 -5.36 3.90
N THR A 5 9.33 -6.30 4.72
CA THR A 5 9.29 -6.19 6.19
C THR A 5 10.21 -5.07 6.69
N GLU A 6 11.40 -4.92 6.11
CA GLU A 6 12.34 -3.83 6.43
C GLU A 6 11.76 -2.45 6.11
N THR A 7 11.13 -2.30 4.93
CA THR A 7 10.46 -1.05 4.54
C THR A 7 9.28 -0.71 5.44
N LEU A 8 8.44 -1.70 5.79
CA LEU A 8 7.32 -1.46 6.71
C LEU A 8 7.81 -0.98 8.08
N LEU A 9 8.84 -1.63 8.63
CA LEU A 9 9.41 -1.25 9.92
C LEU A 9 10.08 0.14 9.88
N HIS A 10 10.77 0.48 8.79
CA HIS A 10 11.38 1.80 8.59
C HIS A 10 10.37 2.93 8.75
N TYR A 11 9.22 2.82 8.09
CA TYR A 11 8.13 3.80 8.17
C TYR A 11 7.22 3.62 9.40
N GLY A 12 7.62 2.81 10.39
CA GLY A 12 6.90 2.66 11.66
C GLY A 12 5.67 1.73 11.61
N TYR A 13 5.48 0.97 10.52
CA TYR A 13 4.38 0.03 10.40
C TYR A 13 4.73 -1.34 10.97
N SER A 14 3.72 -2.00 11.55
CA SER A 14 3.88 -3.37 12.05
C SER A 14 4.02 -4.36 10.89
N ILE A 15 4.81 -5.41 11.11
CA ILE A 15 4.95 -6.52 10.14
C ILE A 15 3.61 -7.21 9.85
N LEU A 16 2.66 -7.13 10.80
CA LEU A 16 1.33 -7.71 10.70
C LEU A 16 0.44 -6.99 9.68
N MET A 17 0.72 -5.73 9.33
CA MET A 17 0.04 -5.09 8.19
C MET A 17 0.32 -5.79 6.87
N GLY A 18 1.49 -6.43 6.73
CA GLY A 18 1.85 -7.18 5.53
C GLY A 18 1.14 -8.54 5.41
N THR A 19 0.50 -9.01 6.49
CA THR A 19 -0.05 -10.38 6.61
C THR A 19 -1.52 -10.42 7.05
N SER A 20 -2.03 -9.34 7.64
CA SER A 20 -3.25 -9.36 8.46
C SER A 20 -4.04 -8.05 8.33
N ALA A 21 -4.06 -7.48 7.13
CA ALA A 21 -4.96 -6.38 6.85
C ALA A 21 -6.41 -6.90 7.01
N ALA A 22 -7.33 -6.07 7.54
CA ALA A 22 -8.73 -6.46 7.77
C ALA A 22 -9.35 -7.11 6.50
N PRO A 23 -10.49 -7.84 6.60
CA PRO A 23 -11.03 -8.65 5.49
C PRO A 23 -11.15 -7.94 4.13
N ASN A 24 -11.15 -6.60 4.13
CA ASN A 24 -11.19 -5.74 2.96
C ASN A 24 -10.02 -4.73 2.94
N THR A 25 -8.78 -5.16 3.11
CA THR A 25 -7.61 -4.26 3.11
C THR A 25 -6.46 -4.88 2.33
N GLY A 26 -5.85 -4.13 1.41
CA GLY A 26 -4.78 -4.62 0.54
C GLY A 26 -3.48 -3.86 0.72
N VAL A 27 -2.50 -4.43 1.44
CA VAL A 27 -1.21 -3.76 1.67
C VAL A 27 -0.16 -4.23 0.68
N GLY A 28 0.24 -3.33 -0.23
CA GLY A 28 1.31 -3.55 -1.19
C GLY A 28 2.63 -2.89 -0.79
N VAL A 29 3.75 -3.53 -1.13
CA VAL A 29 5.08 -2.91 -1.11
C VAL A 29 5.74 -3.30 -2.42
N TRP A 30 6.21 -2.32 -3.18
CA TRP A 30 6.73 -2.50 -4.53
C TRP A 30 8.11 -1.86 -4.65
N ASP A 31 8.96 -2.43 -5.50
CA ASP A 31 10.17 -1.74 -5.91
C ASP A 31 9.84 -0.53 -6.79
N LYS A 32 10.86 0.30 -7.08
CA LYS A 32 10.71 1.54 -7.85
C LYS A 32 10.06 1.31 -9.22
N ALA A 33 10.42 0.25 -9.95
CA ALA A 33 9.96 0.05 -11.31
C ALA A 33 8.49 -0.37 -11.36
N ASP A 34 8.07 -1.17 -10.39
CA ASP A 34 6.67 -1.59 -10.27
C ASP A 34 5.81 -0.55 -9.57
N ALA A 35 6.35 0.27 -8.67
CA ALA A 35 5.61 1.34 -7.99
C ALA A 35 4.93 2.30 -8.99
N PHE A 36 5.64 2.76 -10.02
CA PHE A 36 5.05 3.65 -11.04
C PHE A 36 3.93 2.98 -11.84
N LYS A 37 4.06 1.67 -12.14
CA LYS A 37 2.98 0.92 -12.80
C LYS A 37 1.74 0.82 -11.90
N ARG A 38 1.94 0.62 -10.59
CA ARG A 38 0.84 0.53 -9.61
C ARG A 38 0.16 1.87 -9.39
N LEU A 39 0.92 2.96 -9.34
CA LEU A 39 0.40 4.33 -9.30
C LEU A 39 -0.44 4.64 -10.55
N ALA A 40 0.03 4.27 -11.74
CA ALA A 40 -0.73 4.45 -12.98
C ALA A 40 -2.05 3.64 -12.98
N ALA A 41 -2.07 2.49 -12.31
CA ALA A 41 -3.26 1.64 -12.18
C ALA A 41 -4.29 2.14 -11.14
N ILE A 42 -4.02 3.23 -10.40
CA ILE A 42 -4.95 3.74 -9.37
C ILE A 42 -6.30 4.10 -9.98
N ALA A 43 -6.33 4.73 -11.16
CA ALA A 43 -7.59 5.11 -11.80
C ALA A 43 -8.48 3.88 -12.09
N ASP A 44 -7.89 2.76 -12.49
CA ASP A 44 -8.61 1.50 -12.70
C ASP A 44 -9.01 0.85 -11.38
N PHE A 45 -8.12 0.87 -10.38
CA PHE A 45 -8.41 0.39 -9.03
C PHE A 45 -9.64 1.09 -8.42
N MET A 46 -9.74 2.41 -8.55
CA MET A 46 -10.84 3.21 -7.99
C MET A 46 -12.23 2.82 -8.53
N LYS A 47 -12.32 2.12 -9.68
CA LYS A 47 -13.59 1.60 -10.20
C LYS A 47 -14.18 0.50 -9.31
N PHE A 48 -13.33 -0.22 -8.61
CA PHE A 48 -13.69 -1.33 -7.74
C PHE A 48 -13.84 -0.92 -6.27
N VAL A 49 -13.60 0.35 -5.96
CA VAL A 49 -13.65 0.87 -4.61
C VAL A 49 -15.09 1.26 -4.24
N ASP A 50 -15.54 0.85 -3.05
CA ASP A 50 -16.85 1.21 -2.50
C ASP A 50 -16.86 2.68 -2.07
N ASP A 51 -17.61 3.52 -2.80
CA ASP A 51 -17.75 4.96 -2.58
C ASP A 51 -18.50 5.30 -1.29
N LYS A 52 -19.17 4.32 -0.68
CA LYS A 52 -19.84 4.47 0.61
C LYS A 52 -18.93 4.11 1.78
N GLN A 53 -17.78 3.50 1.51
CA GLN A 53 -16.83 3.08 2.53
C GLN A 53 -15.55 3.91 2.50
N LYS A 54 -14.83 3.89 3.62
CA LYS A 54 -13.62 4.68 3.76
C LYS A 54 -12.49 4.05 2.95
N VAL A 55 -11.77 4.92 2.25
CA VAL A 55 -10.57 4.59 1.49
C VAL A 55 -9.46 5.46 2.03
N ARG A 56 -8.31 4.85 2.30
CA ARG A 56 -7.09 5.54 2.69
C ARG A 56 -5.98 5.12 1.76
N ILE A 57 -5.36 6.10 1.11
CA ILE A 57 -4.15 5.92 0.31
C ILE A 57 -3.07 6.75 1.01
N THR A 58 -1.99 6.11 1.43
CA THR A 58 -0.86 6.75 2.10
C THR A 58 0.39 6.55 1.24
N PHE A 59 1.10 7.63 0.95
CA PHE A 59 2.40 7.60 0.30
C PHE A 59 3.46 8.16 1.25
N GLU A 60 4.36 7.29 1.69
CA GLU A 60 5.47 7.63 2.57
C GLU A 60 6.76 7.71 1.75
N TYR A 61 7.54 8.76 2.02
CA TYR A 61 8.81 9.02 1.38
C TYR A 61 9.80 9.59 2.38
N ASP A 62 10.96 8.95 2.46
CA ASP A 62 12.13 9.40 3.21
C ASP A 62 13.29 9.60 2.21
N PRO A 63 13.84 10.83 2.06
CA PRO A 63 14.97 11.10 1.17
C PRO A 63 16.22 10.26 1.44
N ASP A 64 16.41 9.81 2.69
CA ASP A 64 17.59 9.07 3.13
C ASP A 64 17.37 7.54 3.08
N TYR A 65 16.18 7.08 2.69
CA TYR A 65 15.84 5.66 2.59
C TYR A 65 15.53 5.24 1.13
N PRO A 66 16.08 4.10 0.65
CA PRO A 66 16.05 3.77 -0.78
C PRO A 66 14.69 3.30 -1.32
N THR A 67 13.65 3.19 -0.48
CA THR A 67 12.34 2.64 -0.86
C THR A 67 11.22 3.55 -0.38
N ALA A 68 10.34 3.99 -1.28
CA ALA A 68 9.08 4.64 -0.92
C ALA A 68 8.01 3.58 -0.61
N LEU A 69 7.03 3.92 0.22
CA LEU A 69 5.96 3.01 0.63
C LEU A 69 4.61 3.58 0.22
N LEU A 70 3.81 2.78 -0.51
CA LEU A 70 2.44 3.11 -0.86
C LEU A 70 1.51 2.09 -0.22
N ILE A 71 0.60 2.55 0.64
CA ILE A 71 -0.39 1.72 1.32
C ILE A 71 -1.78 2.10 0.82
N THR A 72 -2.58 1.09 0.48
CA THR A 72 -3.98 1.29 0.07
C THR A 72 -4.90 0.48 0.97
N GLU A 73 -5.68 1.15 1.80
CA GLU A 73 -6.74 0.54 2.59
C GLU A 73 -8.07 0.90 1.94
N ALA A 74 -8.74 -0.07 1.32
CA ALA A 74 -10.00 0.18 0.64
C ALA A 74 -10.91 -1.02 0.73
N THR A 75 -12.20 -0.76 0.99
CA THR A 75 -13.21 -1.79 0.80
C THR A 75 -13.59 -1.88 -0.68
N LEU A 76 -13.52 -3.09 -1.23
CA LEU A 76 -13.84 -3.34 -2.63
C LEU A 76 -15.33 -3.68 -2.78
N LYS A 77 -15.91 -3.26 -3.90
CA LYS A 77 -17.21 -3.71 -4.38
C LYS A 77 -17.06 -5.19 -4.76
N LEU A 78 -17.81 -6.06 -4.09
CA LEU A 78 -17.94 -7.48 -4.45
C LEU A 78 -18.66 -7.63 -5.79
#